data_AF-A0A7L3PJ35-F1
#
_entry.id   AF-A0A7L3PJ35-F1
#
_cell.length_a   1.000
_cell.length_b   1.000
_cell.length_c   1.000
_cell.angle_alpha   90.00
_cell.angle_beta   90.00
_cell.angle_gamma   90.00
#
_symmetry.space_group_name_H-M   'P 1'
#
loop_
_entity.id
_entity.type
_entity.pdbx_description
1 polymer ?
#
loop_
_entity_poly.entity_id
_entity_poly.type
_entity_poly.pdbx_seq_one_letter_code
_entity_poly.pdbx_strand_id
1 'polypeptide(L)'
;SHSLPLLFPQRTGDTKPNFFQDCLMEVFDNLEQHIQNPGVLQAILRLMERGTMVLTTNYDNLLEIFGQQQGKPMESLDLKDKDKVLQWARGHVKYGVLHIHGLYTDPCGMVLDPSGYKDVTQDPEVMEVLQNLYRTKSFLFLGCGETLRDQIFQALFLYTVKNKVDLEHYMLVLKENEDHFFKLQADMLLHGIKVVSYGDCFQQFPEYVQDLTAQICKQRSPGKENLGS
;
A
#
# COMPACT_ATOMS: atom_id res chain seq x y z
N SER A 1 20.93 -5.64 -0.88
CA SER A 1 20.27 -5.58 -2.22
C SER A 1 20.54 -6.84 -3.05
N HIS A 2 19.62 -7.80 -3.09
CA HIS A 2 19.68 -8.91 -4.05
C HIS A 2 18.52 -8.78 -5.03
N SER A 3 18.74 -8.01 -6.09
CA SER A 3 17.87 -7.99 -7.25
C SER A 3 18.27 -9.15 -8.17
N LEU A 4 17.33 -10.03 -8.52
CA LEU A 4 17.52 -11.02 -9.57
C LEU A 4 17.78 -10.29 -10.91
N PRO A 5 18.79 -10.68 -11.70
CA PRO A 5 19.00 -10.09 -13.02
C PRO A 5 17.93 -10.60 -13.98
N LEU A 6 16.95 -9.75 -14.31
CA LEU A 6 15.99 -10.00 -15.38
C LEU A 6 16.66 -9.72 -16.73
N LEU A 7 16.87 -10.78 -17.51
CA LEU A 7 17.35 -10.73 -18.89
C LEU A 7 16.17 -10.38 -19.81
N PHE A 8 16.18 -9.19 -20.40
CA PHE A 8 15.18 -8.77 -21.39
C PHE A 8 15.58 -9.22 -22.81
N PRO A 9 14.68 -9.83 -23.61
CA PRO A 9 14.93 -10.11 -25.03
C PRO A 9 15.03 -8.81 -25.85
N GLN A 10 15.87 -8.81 -26.90
CA GLN A 10 16.06 -7.66 -27.78
C GLN A 10 14.83 -7.39 -28.68
N ARG A 11 14.56 -6.09 -28.87
CA ARG A 11 13.36 -5.52 -29.53
C ARG A 11 13.26 -5.76 -31.03
N THR A 12 12.00 -5.85 -31.49
CA THR A 12 11.49 -5.28 -32.75
C THR A 12 10.19 -4.51 -32.46
N GLY A 13 9.77 -3.63 -33.38
CA GLY A 13 8.96 -2.43 -33.12
C GLY A 13 7.47 -2.59 -32.74
N ASP A 14 6.92 -1.47 -32.25
CA ASP A 14 5.50 -1.08 -32.15
C ASP A 14 4.50 -1.86 -31.28
N THR A 15 4.93 -2.43 -30.15
CA THR A 15 4.03 -3.08 -29.15
C THR A 15 4.45 -2.77 -27.70
N LYS A 16 4.20 -1.56 -27.19
CA LYS A 16 4.61 -1.17 -25.82
C LYS A 16 3.65 -1.59 -24.68
N PRO A 17 2.31 -1.49 -24.80
CA PRO A 17 1.41 -1.85 -23.69
C PRO A 17 1.37 -3.35 -23.44
N ASN A 18 1.25 -4.13 -24.52
CA ASN A 18 1.10 -5.59 -24.43
C ASN A 18 2.35 -6.26 -23.85
N PHE A 19 3.57 -5.82 -24.21
CA PHE A 19 4.78 -6.46 -23.69
C PHE A 19 4.98 -6.29 -22.17
N PHE A 20 4.69 -5.10 -21.63
CA PHE A 20 4.82 -4.89 -20.19
C PHE A 20 3.77 -5.69 -19.43
N GLN A 21 2.54 -5.74 -19.95
CA GLN A 21 1.49 -6.58 -19.42
C GLN A 21 1.87 -8.06 -19.45
N ASP A 22 2.37 -8.55 -20.58
CA ASP A 22 2.81 -9.94 -20.74
C ASP A 22 3.91 -10.27 -19.72
N CYS A 23 4.83 -9.33 -19.46
CA CYS A 23 5.85 -9.47 -18.43
C CYS A 23 5.25 -9.50 -17.02
N LEU A 24 4.27 -8.65 -16.70
CA LEU A 24 3.60 -8.70 -15.39
C LEU A 24 2.81 -10.00 -15.22
N MET A 25 2.12 -10.47 -16.26
CA MET A 25 1.46 -11.76 -16.25
C MET A 25 2.49 -12.87 -15.97
N GLU A 26 3.63 -12.89 -16.67
CA GLU A 26 4.66 -13.91 -16.44
C GLU A 26 5.25 -13.86 -15.02
N VAL A 27 5.46 -12.66 -14.47
CA VAL A 27 6.05 -12.48 -13.13
C VAL A 27 5.05 -12.75 -12.01
N PHE A 28 3.78 -12.36 -12.21
CA PHE A 28 2.76 -12.37 -11.16
C PHE A 28 1.81 -13.56 -11.22
N ASP A 29 1.72 -14.24 -12.36
CA ASP A 29 0.98 -15.48 -12.47
C ASP A 29 1.61 -16.55 -11.56
N ASN A 30 0.77 -17.25 -10.79
CA ASN A 30 1.19 -18.20 -9.74
C ASN A 30 1.97 -17.60 -8.55
N LEU A 31 1.94 -16.28 -8.31
CA LEU A 31 2.55 -15.68 -7.11
C LEU A 31 2.06 -16.30 -5.79
N GLU A 32 0.80 -16.72 -5.75
CA GLU A 32 0.21 -17.37 -4.58
C GLU A 32 0.98 -18.63 -4.15
N GLN A 33 1.58 -19.34 -5.10
CA GLN A 33 2.39 -20.54 -4.86
C GLN A 33 3.77 -20.19 -4.25
N HIS A 34 4.15 -18.91 -4.31
CA HIS A 34 5.43 -18.39 -3.86
C HIS A 34 5.32 -17.54 -2.58
N ILE A 35 4.17 -17.56 -1.89
CA ILE A 35 4.00 -16.86 -0.61
C ILE A 35 4.93 -17.48 0.44
N GLN A 36 6.06 -16.82 0.71
CA GLN A 36 7.03 -17.29 1.70
C GLN A 36 6.61 -16.97 3.14
N ASN A 37 5.89 -15.85 3.34
CA ASN A 37 5.57 -15.33 4.66
C ASN A 37 4.08 -14.96 4.76
N PRO A 38 3.16 -15.95 4.82
CA PRO A 38 1.72 -15.70 4.93
C PRO A 38 1.36 -14.91 6.20
N GLY A 39 2.24 -14.94 7.21
CA GLY A 39 2.12 -14.18 8.44
C GLY A 39 1.93 -12.67 8.26
N VAL A 40 2.57 -12.09 7.24
CA VAL A 40 2.43 -10.65 6.91
C VAL A 40 1.04 -10.36 6.35
N LEU A 41 0.57 -11.17 5.40
CA LEU A 41 -0.77 -11.04 4.82
C LEU A 41 -1.84 -11.23 5.89
N GLN A 42 -1.66 -12.21 6.78
CA GLN A 42 -2.55 -12.44 7.91
C GLN A 42 -2.59 -11.26 8.89
N ALA A 43 -1.45 -10.60 9.13
CA ALA A 43 -1.38 -9.41 9.94
C ALA A 43 -2.16 -8.24 9.30
N ILE A 44 -1.99 -8.02 8.00
CA ILE A 44 -2.75 -7.00 7.26
C ILE A 44 -4.26 -7.28 7.33
N LEU A 45 -4.70 -8.52 7.10
CA LEU A 45 -6.13 -8.88 7.23
C LEU A 45 -6.69 -8.58 8.63
N ARG A 46 -5.91 -8.86 9.70
CA ARG A 46 -6.32 -8.54 11.08
C ARG A 46 -6.45 -7.03 11.31
N LEU A 47 -5.60 -6.23 10.67
CA LEU A 47 -5.72 -4.77 10.70
C LEU A 47 -6.98 -4.31 9.94
N MET A 48 -7.29 -4.91 8.78
CA MET A 48 -8.52 -4.63 8.03
C MET A 48 -9.78 -4.99 8.83
N GLU A 49 -9.74 -6.08 9.60
CA GLU A 49 -10.84 -6.46 10.51
C GLU A 49 -11.19 -5.36 11.51
N ARG A 50 -10.20 -4.55 11.91
CA ARG A 50 -10.30 -3.38 12.80
C ARG A 50 -10.55 -2.07 12.04
N GLY A 51 -10.86 -2.11 10.75
CA GLY A 51 -11.19 -0.94 9.92
C GLY A 51 -9.96 -0.22 9.35
N THR A 52 -8.80 -0.88 9.31
CA THR A 52 -7.64 -0.34 8.58
C THR A 52 -7.89 -0.45 7.09
N MET A 53 -7.65 0.64 6.37
CA MET A 53 -7.79 0.69 4.92
C MET A 53 -6.46 0.30 4.27
N VAL A 54 -6.51 -0.38 3.14
CA VAL A 54 -5.32 -0.82 2.40
C VAL A 54 -5.31 -0.19 1.01
N LEU A 55 -4.18 0.39 0.66
CA LEU A 55 -3.87 0.87 -0.68
C LEU A 55 -2.43 0.46 -1.03
N THR A 56 -2.16 0.22 -2.31
CA THR A 56 -0.88 -0.30 -2.79
C THR A 56 -0.50 0.30 -4.13
N THR A 57 0.80 0.39 -4.38
CA THR A 57 1.36 0.66 -5.71
C THR A 57 1.76 -0.63 -6.43
N ASN A 58 1.61 -1.79 -5.79
CA ASN A 58 1.90 -3.06 -6.44
C ASN A 58 0.78 -3.42 -7.43
N TYR A 59 1.14 -4.13 -8.49
CA TYR A 59 0.20 -4.59 -9.51
C TYR A 59 -0.44 -5.94 -9.16
N ASP A 60 0.17 -6.73 -8.26
CA ASP A 60 -0.34 -8.03 -7.82
C ASP A 60 -1.59 -7.90 -6.91
N ASN A 61 -2.33 -9.00 -6.75
CA ASN A 61 -3.53 -9.11 -5.92
C ASN A 61 -3.38 -10.18 -4.81
N LEU A 62 -2.15 -10.38 -4.30
CA LEU A 62 -1.83 -11.45 -3.35
C LEU A 62 -2.63 -11.37 -2.05
N LEU A 63 -2.86 -10.15 -1.56
CA LEU A 63 -3.61 -9.95 -0.32
C LEU A 63 -5.06 -10.36 -0.49
N GLU A 64 -5.66 -10.08 -1.65
CA GLU A 64 -7.03 -10.40 -1.98
C GLU A 64 -7.22 -11.90 -2.16
N ILE A 65 -6.33 -12.56 -2.91
CA ILE A 65 -6.31 -14.02 -3.03
C ILE A 65 -6.22 -14.66 -1.65
N PHE A 66 -5.26 -14.24 -0.84
CA PHE A 66 -5.08 -14.77 0.52
C PHE A 66 -6.33 -14.51 1.39
N GLY A 67 -6.91 -13.31 1.33
CA GLY A 67 -8.12 -12.98 2.09
C GLY A 67 -9.34 -13.78 1.66
N GLN A 68 -9.52 -14.03 0.36
CA GLN A 68 -10.59 -14.89 -0.16
C GLN A 68 -10.43 -16.33 0.32
N GLN A 69 -9.21 -16.86 0.35
CA GLN A 69 -8.91 -18.18 0.93
C GLN A 69 -9.25 -18.24 2.44
N GLN A 70 -9.15 -17.10 3.16
CA GLN A 70 -9.60 -16.96 4.54
C GLN A 70 -11.10 -16.62 4.68
N GLY A 71 -11.88 -16.72 3.61
CA GLY A 71 -13.33 -16.48 3.60
C GLY A 71 -13.74 -15.01 3.73
N LYS A 72 -12.85 -14.07 3.40
CA LYS A 72 -13.15 -12.63 3.38
C LYS A 72 -13.63 -12.19 1.99
N PRO A 73 -14.64 -11.31 1.90
CA PRO A 73 -15.11 -10.78 0.63
C PRO A 73 -14.17 -9.68 0.13
N MET A 74 -12.95 -10.06 -0.29
CA MET A 74 -11.93 -9.12 -0.76
C MET A 74 -12.34 -8.51 -2.10
N GLU A 75 -12.06 -7.22 -2.27
CA GLU A 75 -12.35 -6.47 -3.49
C GLU A 75 -11.13 -5.62 -3.88
N SER A 76 -10.68 -5.77 -5.12
CA SER A 76 -9.64 -4.91 -5.70
C SER A 76 -10.32 -3.67 -6.31
N LEU A 77 -9.81 -2.48 -5.98
CA LEU A 77 -10.38 -1.21 -6.40
C LEU A 77 -9.39 -0.48 -7.31
N ASP A 78 -9.85 -0.09 -8.49
CA ASP A 78 -9.11 0.78 -9.39
C ASP A 78 -9.33 2.24 -8.97
N LEU A 79 -8.24 3.00 -8.90
CA LEU A 79 -8.26 4.43 -8.65
C LEU A 79 -9.09 5.22 -9.68
N LYS A 80 -9.28 4.69 -10.89
CA LYS A 80 -10.14 5.27 -11.95
C LYS A 80 -11.64 5.10 -11.67
N ASP A 81 -12.04 4.15 -10.83
CA ASP A 81 -13.45 3.97 -10.46
C ASP A 81 -13.80 4.94 -9.31
N LYS A 82 -14.24 6.14 -9.69
CA LYS A 82 -14.60 7.21 -8.76
C LYS A 82 -15.59 6.75 -7.69
N ASP A 83 -16.67 6.06 -8.07
CA ASP A 83 -17.74 5.70 -7.13
C ASP A 83 -17.24 4.68 -6.11
N LYS A 84 -16.40 3.73 -6.53
CA LYS A 84 -15.75 2.77 -5.63
C LYS A 84 -14.74 3.44 -4.71
N VAL A 85 -13.91 4.35 -5.22
CA VAL A 85 -12.94 5.11 -4.41
C VAL A 85 -13.65 5.92 -3.33
N LEU A 86 -14.76 6.60 -3.66
CA LEU A 86 -15.53 7.37 -2.68
C LEU A 86 -16.16 6.47 -1.60
N GLN A 87 -16.70 5.32 -1.97
CA GLN A 87 -17.26 4.36 -1.01
C GLN A 87 -16.18 3.80 -0.09
N TRP A 88 -15.03 3.43 -0.65
CA TRP A 88 -13.90 2.93 0.11
C TRP A 88 -13.34 3.98 1.07
N ALA A 89 -13.15 5.22 0.60
CA ALA A 89 -12.62 6.31 1.40
C ALA A 89 -13.56 6.73 2.56
N ARG A 90 -14.87 6.49 2.40
CA ARG A 90 -15.88 6.65 3.46
C ARG A 90 -15.95 5.46 4.44
N GLY A 91 -15.16 4.40 4.20
CA GLY A 91 -15.10 3.21 5.04
C GLY A 91 -16.23 2.20 4.80
N HIS A 92 -16.95 2.30 3.68
CA HIS A 92 -18.04 1.37 3.34
C HIS A 92 -17.53 0.05 2.73
N VAL A 93 -16.28 0.02 2.24
CA VAL A 93 -15.66 -1.16 1.64
C VAL A 93 -14.58 -1.70 2.59
N LYS A 94 -14.99 -2.56 3.54
CA LYS A 94 -14.11 -3.04 4.62
C LYS A 94 -12.89 -3.84 4.12
N TYR A 95 -13.09 -4.69 3.12
CA TYR A 95 -12.06 -5.57 2.55
C TYR A 95 -11.61 -5.11 1.16
N GLY A 96 -11.62 -3.79 0.94
CA GLY A 96 -11.18 -3.16 -0.30
C GLY A 96 -9.70 -2.85 -0.28
N VAL A 97 -8.99 -3.22 -1.36
CA VAL A 97 -7.60 -2.87 -1.62
C VAL A 97 -7.57 -1.88 -2.78
N LEU A 98 -7.14 -0.64 -2.52
CA LEU A 98 -7.01 0.38 -3.58
C LEU A 98 -5.66 0.24 -4.30
N HIS A 99 -5.70 -0.12 -5.58
CA HIS A 99 -4.51 -0.21 -6.43
C HIS A 99 -4.28 1.12 -7.11
N ILE A 100 -3.27 1.85 -6.64
CA ILE A 100 -2.91 3.12 -7.24
C ILE A 100 -2.56 2.92 -8.69
N HIS A 101 -1.72 1.92 -9.03
CA HIS A 101 -1.23 1.63 -10.40
C HIS A 101 -2.13 0.73 -11.27
N GLY A 102 -3.29 0.33 -10.75
CA GLY A 102 -4.13 -0.72 -11.33
C GLY A 102 -3.62 -2.13 -11.05
N LEU A 103 -4.30 -3.14 -11.60
CA LEU A 103 -3.99 -4.56 -11.41
C LEU A 103 -3.41 -5.19 -12.66
N TYR A 104 -2.51 -6.16 -12.49
CA TYR A 104 -1.97 -6.92 -13.62
C TYR A 104 -3.04 -7.73 -14.37
N THR A 105 -4.12 -8.13 -13.69
CA THR A 105 -5.26 -8.85 -14.28
C THR A 105 -6.24 -7.95 -15.03
N ASP A 106 -6.14 -6.62 -14.89
CA ASP A 106 -6.97 -5.64 -15.59
C ASP A 106 -6.10 -4.70 -16.45
N PRO A 107 -5.80 -5.09 -17.70
CA PRO A 107 -4.98 -4.28 -18.59
C PRO A 107 -5.56 -2.92 -18.97
N CYS A 108 -6.88 -2.74 -18.89
CA CYS A 108 -7.50 -1.44 -19.15
C CYS A 108 -7.33 -0.49 -17.96
N GLY A 109 -7.31 -1.06 -16.74
CA GLY A 109 -7.08 -0.35 -15.49
C GLY A 109 -5.62 0.02 -15.24
N MET A 110 -4.67 -0.79 -15.72
CA MET A 110 -3.24 -0.58 -15.50
C MET A 110 -2.74 0.79 -16.03
N VAL A 111 -1.86 1.44 -15.26
CA VAL A 111 -1.21 2.68 -15.68
C VAL A 111 0.30 2.59 -15.54
N LEU A 112 0.96 2.89 -16.64
CA LEU A 112 2.42 2.84 -16.78
C LEU A 112 3.06 4.23 -16.86
N ASP A 113 2.24 5.28 -16.95
CA ASP A 113 2.67 6.65 -17.14
C ASP A 113 1.76 7.61 -16.34
N PRO A 114 2.30 8.68 -15.72
CA PRO A 114 1.50 9.66 -14.97
C PRO A 114 0.29 10.24 -15.71
N SER A 115 0.32 10.31 -17.05
CA SER A 115 -0.82 10.75 -17.87
C SER A 115 -2.07 9.88 -17.73
N GLY A 116 -1.93 8.60 -17.36
CA GLY A 116 -3.06 7.70 -17.12
C GLY A 116 -3.89 8.05 -15.87
N TYR A 117 -3.44 9.01 -15.06
CA TYR A 117 -4.17 9.53 -13.90
C TYR A 117 -4.65 10.96 -14.06
N LYS A 118 -4.59 11.52 -15.27
CA LYS A 118 -4.98 12.91 -15.49
C LYS A 118 -6.42 13.16 -15.03
N ASP A 119 -7.33 12.25 -15.34
CA ASP A 119 -8.75 12.41 -14.97
C ASP A 119 -8.96 12.29 -13.45
N VAL A 120 -8.22 11.39 -12.78
CA VAL A 120 -8.25 11.24 -11.32
C VAL A 120 -7.68 12.46 -10.62
N THR A 121 -6.48 12.90 -11.02
CA THR A 121 -5.78 14.04 -10.40
C THR A 121 -6.45 15.39 -10.66
N GLN A 122 -7.36 15.44 -11.66
CA GLN A 122 -8.18 16.60 -11.96
C GLN A 122 -9.60 16.53 -11.40
N ASP A 123 -10.04 15.38 -10.87
CA ASP A 123 -11.33 15.27 -10.17
C ASP A 123 -11.21 15.83 -8.73
N PRO A 124 -11.86 16.96 -8.41
CA PRO A 124 -11.71 17.61 -7.12
C PRO A 124 -12.28 16.77 -5.97
N GLU A 125 -13.31 15.97 -6.21
CA GLU A 125 -13.97 15.17 -5.16
C GLU A 125 -13.10 13.97 -4.76
N VAL A 126 -12.50 13.29 -5.75
CA VAL A 126 -11.56 12.19 -5.50
C VAL A 126 -10.32 12.71 -4.81
N MET A 127 -9.75 13.82 -5.29
CA MET A 127 -8.58 14.43 -4.66
C MET A 127 -8.87 14.88 -3.22
N GLU A 128 -10.02 15.48 -2.96
CA GLU A 128 -10.42 15.90 -1.62
C GLU A 128 -10.52 14.70 -0.67
N VAL A 129 -11.20 13.62 -1.07
CA VAL A 129 -11.40 12.46 -0.20
C VAL A 129 -10.08 11.78 0.13
N LEU A 130 -9.20 11.60 -0.86
CA LEU A 130 -7.90 10.94 -0.67
C LEU A 130 -6.96 11.78 0.21
N GLN A 131 -6.92 13.10 -0.02
CA GLN A 131 -6.14 13.99 0.84
C GLN A 131 -6.70 14.03 2.26
N ASN A 132 -8.03 13.98 2.43
CA ASN A 132 -8.65 13.92 3.75
C ASN A 132 -8.30 12.62 4.50
N LEU A 133 -8.06 11.51 3.81
CA LEU A 133 -7.52 10.31 4.46
C LEU A 133 -6.15 10.61 5.06
N TYR A 134 -5.24 11.25 4.32
CA TYR A 134 -3.92 11.61 4.83
C TYR A 134 -3.98 12.62 5.99
N ARG A 135 -4.96 13.54 5.97
CA ARG A 135 -5.17 14.50 7.06
C ARG A 135 -5.79 13.92 8.33
N THR A 136 -6.50 12.80 8.24
CA THR A 136 -7.35 12.30 9.35
C THR A 136 -7.01 10.88 9.80
N LYS A 137 -6.15 10.18 9.06
CA LYS A 137 -5.72 8.82 9.36
C LYS A 137 -4.19 8.76 9.39
N SER A 138 -3.65 8.02 10.35
CA SER A 138 -2.23 7.63 10.32
C SER A 138 -1.99 6.60 9.22
N PHE A 139 -0.90 6.79 8.47
CA PHE A 139 -0.46 5.85 7.44
C PHE A 139 0.68 5.01 8.01
N LEU A 140 0.67 3.71 7.73
CA LEU A 140 1.76 2.79 7.99
C LEU A 140 2.28 2.25 6.65
N PHE A 141 3.48 2.67 6.27
CA PHE A 141 4.15 2.27 5.04
C PHE A 141 4.96 0.99 5.27
N LEU A 142 4.64 -0.08 4.53
CA LEU A 142 5.28 -1.39 4.60
C LEU A 142 5.88 -1.76 3.24
N GLY A 143 7.17 -2.07 3.19
CA GLY A 143 7.84 -2.40 1.92
C GLY A 143 8.03 -1.20 0.97
N CYS A 144 7.81 0.02 1.46
CA CYS A 144 7.71 1.24 0.65
C CYS A 144 9.02 2.02 0.50
N GLY A 145 10.16 1.33 0.31
CA GLY A 145 11.48 2.01 0.23
C GLY A 145 11.56 3.07 -0.88
N GLU A 146 10.75 2.91 -1.93
CA GLU A 146 10.70 3.78 -3.11
C GLU A 146 9.32 4.43 -3.35
N THR A 147 8.27 4.04 -2.62
CA THR A 147 6.88 4.54 -2.85
C THR A 147 6.77 6.05 -2.68
N LEU A 148 7.57 6.65 -1.81
CA LEU A 148 7.57 8.12 -1.67
C LEU A 148 8.30 8.85 -2.79
N ARG A 149 8.93 8.13 -3.74
CA ARG A 149 9.39 8.69 -5.03
C ARG A 149 8.33 8.56 -6.13
N ASP A 150 7.26 7.80 -5.87
CA ASP A 150 6.17 7.65 -6.83
C ASP A 150 5.42 8.97 -7.01
N GLN A 151 5.43 9.48 -8.25
CA GLN A 151 4.90 10.82 -8.54
C GLN A 151 3.38 10.89 -8.31
N ILE A 152 2.66 9.80 -8.54
CA ILE A 152 1.21 9.75 -8.36
C ILE A 152 0.89 9.73 -6.87
N PHE A 153 1.56 8.87 -6.09
CA PHE A 153 1.42 8.86 -4.63
C PHE A 153 1.74 10.24 -4.03
N GLN A 154 2.85 10.85 -4.47
CA GLN A 154 3.21 12.19 -4.03
C GLN A 154 2.12 13.23 -4.36
N ALA A 155 1.53 13.17 -5.56
CA ALA A 155 0.45 14.08 -5.97
C ALA A 155 -0.83 13.86 -5.16
N LEU A 156 -1.20 12.61 -4.90
CA LEU A 156 -2.40 12.24 -4.16
C LEU A 156 -2.31 12.64 -2.68
N PHE A 157 -1.14 12.47 -2.05
CA PHE A 157 -1.02 12.55 -0.59
C PHE A 157 -0.01 13.57 -0.06
N LEU A 158 1.16 13.76 -0.70
CA LEU A 158 2.26 14.54 -0.11
C LEU A 158 2.27 16.03 -0.51
N TYR A 159 2.02 16.35 -1.78
CA TYR A 159 2.17 17.73 -2.28
C TYR A 159 0.96 18.63 -2.06
N THR A 160 -0.19 18.05 -1.72
CA THR A 160 -1.48 18.76 -1.65
C THR A 160 -1.94 19.00 -0.21
N VAL A 161 -1.38 18.30 0.77
CA VAL A 161 -1.66 18.50 2.19
C VAL A 161 -0.76 19.61 2.75
N LYS A 162 -1.20 20.85 2.59
CA LYS A 162 -0.60 22.01 3.26
C LYS A 162 -0.99 22.01 4.74
N ASN A 163 -0.04 22.38 5.59
CA ASN A 163 -0.05 22.33 7.06
C ASN A 163 0.30 20.94 7.60
N LYS A 164 1.41 20.89 8.35
CA LYS A 164 1.90 19.70 9.04
C LYS A 164 0.80 19.21 9.98
N VAL A 165 0.20 18.09 9.62
CA VAL A 165 -0.89 17.46 10.38
C VAL A 165 -0.31 17.03 11.73
N ASP A 166 -1.08 17.17 12.81
CA ASP A 166 -0.72 16.66 14.15
C ASP A 166 -0.65 15.12 14.20
N LEU A 167 -1.10 14.45 13.14
CA LEU A 167 -1.08 12.99 13.03
C LEU A 167 0.28 12.50 12.54
N GLU A 168 0.78 11.50 13.25
CA GLU A 168 2.04 10.87 12.93
C GLU A 168 1.81 9.73 11.93
N HIS A 169 2.55 9.78 10.81
CA HIS A 169 2.66 8.68 9.86
C HIS A 169 3.92 7.87 10.16
N TYR A 170 3.95 6.60 9.75
CA TYR A 170 5.02 5.68 10.10
C TYR A 170 5.50 4.91 8.88
N MET A 171 6.81 4.75 8.74
CA MET A 171 7.41 3.90 7.71
C MET A 171 8.29 2.84 8.37
N LEU A 172 8.05 1.58 8.03
CA LEU A 172 8.80 0.45 8.56
C LEU A 172 9.91 0.04 7.57
N VAL A 173 11.18 0.10 8.00
CA VAL A 173 12.35 -0.11 7.13
C VAL A 173 13.40 -1.03 7.73
N LEU A 174 14.22 -1.62 6.85
CA LEU A 174 15.42 -2.35 7.23
C LEU A 174 16.52 -1.34 7.59
N LYS A 175 17.20 -1.52 8.72
CA LYS A 175 18.37 -0.72 9.08
C LYS A 175 19.64 -1.45 8.67
N GLU A 176 19.94 -1.45 7.36
CA GLU A 176 21.20 -2.04 6.85
C GLU A 176 22.43 -1.18 7.18
N ASN A 177 22.27 0.14 7.23
CA ASN A 177 23.35 1.11 7.42
C ASN A 177 22.84 2.31 8.24
N GLU A 178 23.61 2.74 9.25
CA GLU A 178 23.20 3.82 10.15
C GLU A 178 23.06 5.17 9.46
N ASP A 179 24.03 5.56 8.62
CA ASP A 179 24.02 6.84 7.92
C ASP A 179 22.85 6.94 6.95
N HIS A 180 22.58 5.88 6.19
CA HIS A 180 21.42 5.80 5.30
C HIS A 180 20.11 5.88 6.09
N PHE A 181 20.03 5.22 7.24
CA PHE A 181 18.85 5.24 8.09
C PHE A 181 18.59 6.62 8.69
N PHE A 182 19.62 7.31 9.20
CA PHE A 182 19.48 8.68 9.73
C PHE A 182 19.13 9.69 8.66
N LYS A 183 19.72 9.57 7.47
CA LYS A 183 19.35 10.40 6.32
C LYS A 183 17.89 10.20 5.95
N LEU A 184 17.44 8.95 5.83
CA LEU A 184 16.05 8.63 5.54
C LEU A 184 15.11 9.18 6.64
N GLN A 185 15.47 9.02 7.92
CA GLN A 185 14.70 9.61 9.02
C GLN A 185 14.54 11.12 8.88
N ALA A 186 15.62 11.84 8.59
CA ALA A 186 15.57 13.29 8.42
C ALA A 186 14.70 13.70 7.22
N ASP A 187 14.88 13.04 6.08
CA ASP A 187 14.12 13.31 4.85
C ASP A 187 12.62 13.05 5.06
N MET A 188 12.26 11.95 5.71
CA MET A 188 10.86 11.54 5.92
C MET A 188 10.15 12.38 6.98
N LEU A 189 10.89 12.87 7.98
CA LEU A 189 10.34 13.74 9.00
C LEU A 189 9.84 15.08 8.43
N LEU A 190 10.42 15.56 7.31
CA LEU A 190 9.91 16.74 6.58
C LEU A 190 8.48 16.54 6.08
N HIS A 191 8.10 15.29 5.82
CA HIS A 191 6.78 14.87 5.39
C HIS A 191 5.88 14.39 6.54
N GLY A 192 6.31 14.53 7.80
CA GLY A 192 5.55 14.05 8.97
C GLY A 192 5.56 12.52 9.13
N ILE A 193 6.52 11.84 8.48
CA ILE A 193 6.64 10.39 8.51
C ILE A 193 7.80 9.99 9.43
N LYS A 194 7.49 9.26 10.50
CA LYS A 194 8.48 8.66 11.40
C LYS A 194 8.97 7.34 10.82
N VAL A 195 10.28 7.23 10.64
CA VAL A 195 10.90 5.99 10.16
C VAL A 195 11.29 5.12 11.36
N VAL A 196 10.76 3.90 11.37
CA VAL A 196 10.96 2.88 12.40
C VAL A 196 11.68 1.70 11.77
N SER A 197 12.71 1.19 12.44
CA SER A 197 13.40 -0.02 12.01
C SER A 197 12.69 -1.26 12.55
N TYR A 198 12.50 -2.27 11.71
CA TYR A 198 12.10 -3.61 12.16
C TYR A 198 13.30 -4.51 12.53
N GLY A 199 14.53 -4.01 12.36
CA GLY A 199 15.74 -4.78 12.53
C GLY A 199 16.82 -4.49 11.50
N ASP A 200 17.85 -5.32 11.53
CA ASP A 200 19.03 -5.31 10.66
C ASP A 200 19.03 -6.43 9.59
N CYS A 201 18.05 -7.35 9.63
CA CYS A 201 17.84 -8.34 8.56
C CYS A 201 16.37 -8.51 8.17
N PHE A 202 16.13 -8.82 6.89
CA PHE A 202 14.78 -8.96 6.33
C PHE A 202 13.96 -10.08 6.99
N GLN A 203 14.61 -11.12 7.50
CA GLN A 203 13.98 -12.26 8.16
C GLN A 203 13.20 -11.87 9.42
N GLN A 204 13.53 -10.72 10.04
CA GLN A 204 12.82 -10.20 11.22
C GLN A 204 11.49 -9.51 10.84
N PHE A 205 11.32 -9.11 9.56
CA PHE A 205 10.16 -8.35 9.12
C PHE A 205 8.81 -9.04 9.39
N PRO A 206 8.61 -10.34 9.08
CA PRO A 206 7.33 -10.99 9.32
C PRO A 206 6.91 -11.00 10.79
N GLU A 207 7.83 -11.37 11.69
CA GLU A 207 7.58 -11.42 13.13
C GLU A 207 7.29 -10.03 13.67
N TYR A 208 8.08 -9.03 13.29
CA TYR A 208 7.88 -7.65 13.71
C TYR A 208 6.49 -7.12 13.32
N VAL A 209 6.03 -7.36 12.08
CA VAL A 209 4.72 -6.91 11.61
C VAL A 209 3.59 -7.62 12.37
N GLN A 210 3.74 -8.90 12.68
CA GLN A 210 2.77 -9.66 13.47
C GLN A 210 2.65 -9.12 14.89
N ASP A 211 3.78 -8.85 15.54
CA ASP A 211 3.83 -8.30 16.89
C ASP A 211 3.26 -6.89 16.95
N LEU A 212 3.65 -6.02 16.02
CA LEU A 212 3.09 -4.68 15.88
C LEU A 212 1.57 -4.75 15.70
N THR A 213 1.08 -5.64 14.83
CA THR A 213 -0.36 -5.84 14.61
C THR A 213 -1.06 -6.33 15.88
N ALA A 214 -0.45 -7.25 16.62
CA ALA A 214 -1.00 -7.72 17.89
C ALA A 214 -1.10 -6.58 18.92
N GLN A 215 -0.10 -5.71 18.99
CA GLN A 215 -0.11 -4.54 19.87
C GLN A 215 -1.20 -3.54 19.47
N ILE A 216 -1.32 -3.20 18.18
CA ILE A 216 -2.38 -2.30 17.67
C ILE A 216 -3.78 -2.89 17.98
N CYS A 217 -3.97 -4.18 17.73
CA CYS A 217 -5.24 -4.87 17.98
C CYS A 217 -5.60 -4.92 19.48
N LYS A 218 -4.62 -4.99 20.37
CA LYS A 218 -4.83 -4.94 21.84
C LYS A 218 -5.29 -3.56 22.28
N GLN A 219 -4.60 -2.50 21.84
CA GLN A 219 -4.92 -1.12 22.21
C GLN A 219 -6.29 -0.64 21.70
N ARG A 220 -6.74 -1.12 20.54
CA ARG A 220 -8.05 -0.75 19.95
C ARG A 220 -9.23 -1.61 20.42
N SER A 221 -9.05 -2.51 21.38
CA SER A 221 -10.19 -3.24 21.96
C SER A 221 -10.92 -2.30 22.94
N PRO A 222 -12.21 -1.96 22.71
CA PRO A 222 -12.95 -1.15 23.66
C PRO A 222 -13.05 -1.92 24.98
N GLY A 223 -12.89 -1.19 26.10
CA GLY A 223 -13.18 -1.72 27.42
C GLY A 223 -14.57 -2.36 27.41
N LYS A 224 -14.64 -3.59 27.90
CA LYS A 224 -15.90 -4.15 28.40
C LYS A 224 -16.38 -3.24 29.53
N GLU A 225 -17.62 -2.79 29.39
CA GLU A 225 -18.58 -2.48 30.46
C GLU A 225 -18.19 -1.42 31.52
N ASN A 226 -18.94 -0.31 31.48
CA ASN A 226 -19.78 0.05 32.61
C ASN A 226 -21.13 0.58 32.07
N LEU A 227 -21.99 -0.35 31.65
CA LEU A 227 -23.43 -0.20 31.90
C LEU A 227 -23.68 -0.87 33.24
N GLY A 228 -23.75 -0.07 34.30
CA GLY A 228 -24.06 -0.54 35.64
C GLY A 228 -24.73 0.58 36.42
N SER A 229 -26.04 0.38 36.67
CA SER A 229 -27.01 1.15 37.48
C SER A 229 -27.40 2.55 37.01
#